data_AF-A0A0M1MZC9-F1
#
_entry.id   AF-A0A0M1MZC9-F1
#
_cell.length_a   1.000
_cell.length_b   1.000
_cell.length_c   1.000
_cell.angle_alpha   90.00
_cell.angle_beta   90.00
_cell.angle_gamma   90.00
#
_symmetry.space_group_name_H-M   'P 1'
#
loop_
_entity.id
_entity.type
_entity.pdbx_description
1 polymer ?
#
loop_
_entity_poly.entity_id
_entity_poly.type
_entity_poly.pdbx_seq_one_letter_code
_entity_poly.pdbx_strand_id
1 'polypeptide(L)'
;MFKLKNQFKIISIYLFVLLGMLFITNNYYIMAMNNGHISQNNGHDNNHANFRIQASILQNLNVQLAGISQQILIAANNNSSEEDINNLVRQKNELIGRIAAQQIIVHNAMPQQNLQNQQNNPRRR
;
A
#
# COMPACT_ATOMS: atom_id res chain seq x y z
N MET A 1 32.31 24.07 -2.69
CA MET A 1 31.52 23.14 -1.84
C MET A 1 30.05 22.95 -2.34
N PHE A 2 29.79 23.01 -3.66
CA PHE A 2 28.40 22.99 -4.19
C PHE A 2 27.96 21.65 -4.82
N LYS A 3 28.86 20.70 -5.04
CA LYS A 3 28.54 19.41 -5.69
C LYS A 3 27.93 18.35 -4.75
N LEU A 4 28.02 18.54 -3.43
CA LEU A 4 27.54 17.57 -2.44
C LEU A 4 26.00 17.59 -2.27
N LYS A 5 25.34 18.72 -2.52
CA LYS A 5 23.90 18.87 -2.27
C LYS A 5 23.02 18.05 -3.21
N ASN A 6 23.43 17.85 -4.47
CA ASN A 6 22.68 17.02 -5.41
C ASN A 6 22.81 15.51 -5.12
N GLN A 7 23.94 15.07 -4.57
CA GLN A 7 24.15 13.66 -4.23
C GLN A 7 23.29 13.24 -3.04
N PHE A 8 23.13 14.09 -2.02
CA PHE A 8 22.24 13.81 -0.89
C PHE A 8 20.77 13.68 -1.30
N LYS A 9 20.30 14.47 -2.28
CA LYS A 9 18.95 14.32 -2.84
C LYS A 9 18.75 12.95 -3.50
N ILE A 10 19.72 12.51 -4.28
CA ILE A 10 19.68 11.22 -4.97
C ILE A 10 19.67 10.07 -3.93
N ILE A 11 20.57 10.11 -2.93
CA ILE A 11 20.59 9.14 -1.84
C ILE A 11 19.25 9.08 -1.09
N SER A 12 18.62 10.23 -0.82
CA SER A 12 17.35 10.27 -0.08
C SER A 12 16.20 9.56 -0.83
N ILE A 13 16.18 9.66 -2.16
CA ILE A 13 15.17 9.01 -3.01
C ILE A 13 15.39 7.49 -3.00
N TYR A 14 16.64 7.03 -3.15
CA TYR A 14 16.96 5.60 -3.10
C TYR A 14 16.66 5.00 -1.72
N LEU A 15 16.96 5.73 -0.65
CA LEU A 15 16.69 5.29 0.71
C LEU A 15 15.18 5.14 0.96
N PHE A 16 14.36 6.06 0.45
CA PHE A 16 12.91 5.98 0.55
C PHE A 16 12.33 4.78 -0.22
N VAL A 17 12.82 4.52 -1.43
CA VAL A 17 12.40 3.35 -2.24
C VAL A 17 12.79 2.04 -1.57
N LEU A 18 13.99 1.96 -1.00
CA LEU A 18 14.48 0.75 -0.33
C LEU A 18 13.73 0.47 0.97
N LEU A 19 13.40 1.51 1.76
CA LEU A 19 12.51 1.38 2.92
C LEU A 19 11.11 0.90 2.48
N GLY A 20 10.55 1.48 1.42
CA GLY A 20 9.25 1.06 0.89
C GLY A 20 9.23 -0.43 0.50
N MET A 21 10.27 -0.90 -0.19
CA MET A 21 10.44 -2.31 -0.54
C MET A 21 10.55 -3.23 0.69
N LEU A 22 11.30 -2.81 1.72
CA LEU A 22 11.49 -3.60 2.95
C LEU A 22 10.17 -3.83 3.70
N PHE A 23 9.29 -2.82 3.74
CA PHE A 23 7.95 -2.97 4.34
C PHE A 23 7.01 -3.86 3.51
N ILE A 24 7.18 -3.92 2.19
CA ILE A 24 6.39 -4.80 1.30
C ILE A 24 6.82 -6.26 1.48
N THR A 25 8.11 -6.57 1.49
CA THR A 25 8.62 -7.95 1.57
C THR A 25 8.41 -8.59 2.95
N ASN A 26 8.46 -7.81 4.03
CA ASN A 26 8.21 -8.33 5.39
C ASN A 26 6.73 -8.72 5.61
N ASN A 27 5.81 -8.13 4.84
CA ASN A 27 4.39 -8.45 4.92
C ASN A 27 4.01 -9.71 4.09
N TYR A 28 4.87 -10.15 3.16
CA TYR A 28 4.65 -11.37 2.38
C TYR A 28 4.72 -12.63 3.26
N TYR A 29 5.58 -12.63 4.29
CA TYR A 29 5.67 -13.74 5.24
C TYR A 29 4.46 -13.84 6.19
N ILE A 30 3.79 -12.71 6.46
CA ILE A 30 2.54 -12.69 7.24
C ILE A 30 1.36 -13.20 6.38
N MET A 31 1.46 -13.09 5.06
CA MET A 31 0.38 -13.45 4.13
C MET A 31 0.33 -14.95 3.76
N ALA A 32 1.34 -15.75 4.12
CA ALA A 32 1.45 -17.15 3.71
C ALA A 32 0.96 -18.17 4.74
N MET A 33 0.48 -17.76 5.92
CA MET A 33 0.19 -18.68 7.02
C MET A 33 -1.28 -18.67 7.43
N ASN A 34 -2.19 -19.14 6.57
CA ASN A 34 -3.36 -19.93 6.99
C ASN A 34 -4.12 -20.59 5.81
N ASN A 35 -3.57 -21.67 5.25
CA ASN A 35 -4.37 -22.65 4.50
C ASN A 35 -4.72 -23.79 5.45
N GLY A 36 -5.76 -23.60 6.25
CA GLY A 36 -6.23 -24.62 7.20
C GLY A 36 -7.63 -24.31 7.71
N HIS A 37 -8.60 -25.08 7.22
CA HIS A 37 -9.99 -25.16 7.69
C HIS A 37 -10.88 -23.91 7.51
N ILE A 38 -11.70 -23.96 6.44
CA ILE A 38 -12.91 -23.16 6.30
C ILE A 38 -13.94 -23.71 7.31
N SER A 39 -14.01 -23.10 8.50
CA SER A 39 -15.15 -23.24 9.40
C SER A 39 -16.09 -22.08 9.12
N GLN A 40 -17.22 -22.36 8.49
CA GLN A 40 -18.26 -21.37 8.19
C GLN A 40 -18.82 -20.79 9.50
N ASN A 41 -18.56 -19.51 9.77
CA ASN A 41 -19.32 -18.73 10.73
C ASN A 41 -19.73 -17.38 10.10
N ASN A 42 -20.92 -17.37 9.49
CA ASN A 42 -21.38 -16.43 8.45
C ASN A 42 -21.63 -14.97 8.87
N GLY A 43 -21.15 -14.52 10.03
CA GLY A 43 -21.30 -13.13 10.50
C GLY A 43 -19.99 -12.33 10.59
N HIS A 44 -18.88 -12.99 10.95
CA HIS A 44 -17.60 -12.32 11.23
C HIS A 44 -16.63 -12.38 10.04
N ASP A 45 -16.71 -13.43 9.23
CA ASP A 45 -15.80 -13.67 8.12
C ASP A 45 -16.02 -12.71 6.93
N ASN A 46 -17.24 -12.21 6.74
CA ASN A 46 -17.59 -11.35 5.60
C ASN A 46 -16.87 -10.00 5.65
N ASN A 47 -16.72 -9.43 6.85
CA ASN A 47 -16.01 -8.16 7.06
C ASN A 47 -14.49 -8.36 6.89
N HIS A 48 -13.96 -9.48 7.37
CA HIS A 48 -12.54 -9.80 7.21
C HIS A 48 -12.19 -10.08 5.74
N ALA A 49 -13.04 -10.80 5.01
CA ALA A 49 -12.87 -11.03 3.57
C ALA A 49 -12.95 -9.71 2.77
N ASN A 50 -13.93 -8.85 3.09
CA ASN A 50 -14.07 -7.53 2.45
C ASN A 50 -12.84 -6.64 2.69
N PHE A 51 -12.34 -6.57 3.93
CA PHE A 51 -11.11 -5.85 4.24
C PHE A 51 -9.91 -6.35 3.41
N ARG A 52 -9.71 -7.67 3.34
CA ARG A 52 -8.61 -8.26 2.57
C ARG A 52 -8.68 -7.92 1.08
N ILE A 53 -9.88 -7.98 0.49
CA ILE A 53 -10.09 -7.61 -0.92
C ILE A 53 -9.71 -6.15 -1.14
N GLN A 54 -10.21 -5.24 -0.30
CA GLN A 54 -9.93 -3.82 -0.46
C GLN A 54 -8.46 -3.46 -0.21
N ALA A 55 -7.81 -4.12 0.75
CA ALA A 55 -6.39 -3.96 1.01
C ALA A 55 -5.55 -4.45 -0.19
N SER A 56 -5.96 -5.54 -0.84
CA SER A 56 -5.32 -6.04 -2.06
C SER A 56 -5.47 -5.06 -3.24
N ILE A 57 -6.66 -4.46 -3.41
CA ILE A 57 -6.88 -3.41 -4.42
C ILE A 57 -5.96 -2.22 -4.15
N LEU A 58 -5.89 -1.75 -2.90
CA LEU A 58 -5.00 -0.64 -2.52
C LEU A 58 -3.53 -0.98 -2.80
N GLN A 59 -3.08 -2.20 -2.50
CA GLN A 59 -1.74 -2.66 -2.80
C GLN A 59 -1.47 -2.63 -4.31
N ASN A 60 -2.38 -3.14 -5.12
CA ASN A 60 -2.25 -3.15 -6.58
C ASN A 60 -2.13 -1.72 -7.15
N LEU A 61 -2.96 -0.79 -6.67
CA LEU A 61 -2.87 0.62 -7.07
C LEU A 61 -1.50 1.24 -6.71
N ASN A 62 -0.95 0.92 -5.55
CA ASN A 62 0.39 1.40 -5.16
C ASN A 62 1.51 0.80 -6.03
N VAL A 63 1.39 -0.47 -6.44
CA VAL A 63 2.32 -1.09 -7.40
C VAL A 63 2.26 -0.38 -8.75
N GLN A 64 1.07 -0.07 -9.26
CA GLN A 64 0.90 0.70 -10.49
C GLN A 64 1.53 2.09 -10.37
N LEU A 65 1.38 2.76 -9.22
CA LEU A 65 1.98 4.08 -8.97
C LEU A 65 3.50 4.04 -9.02
N ALA A 66 4.12 3.00 -8.46
CA ALA A 66 5.55 2.76 -8.55
C ALA A 66 5.98 2.54 -10.02
N GLY A 67 5.22 1.76 -10.78
CA GLY A 67 5.46 1.52 -12.21
C GLY A 67 5.43 2.79 -13.05
N ILE A 68 4.40 3.63 -12.91
CA ILE A 68 4.31 4.92 -13.62
C ILE A 68 5.45 5.85 -13.19
N SER A 69 5.80 5.86 -11.90
CA SER A 69 6.91 6.69 -11.41
C SER A 69 8.26 6.28 -12.03
N GLN A 70 8.50 4.98 -12.22
CA GLN A 70 9.67 4.48 -12.95
C GLN A 70 9.63 4.89 -14.43
N GLN A 71 8.47 4.80 -15.09
CA GLN A 71 8.34 5.22 -16.48
C GLN A 71 8.63 6.72 -16.66
N ILE A 72 8.18 7.58 -15.74
CA ILE A 72 8.51 9.01 -15.76
C ILE A 72 10.03 9.22 -15.65
N LEU A 73 10.69 8.51 -14.74
CA LEU A 73 12.15 8.61 -14.59
C LEU A 73 12.90 8.16 -15.84
N ILE A 74 12.47 7.04 -16.45
CA ILE A 74 13.07 6.52 -17.68
C ILE A 74 12.84 7.51 -18.83
N ALA A 75 11.62 8.02 -18.99
CA ALA A 75 11.28 9.01 -20.02
C ALA A 75 12.09 10.30 -19.86
N ALA A 76 12.23 10.81 -18.63
CA ALA A 76 13.06 11.97 -18.35
C ALA A 76 14.55 11.73 -18.66
N ASN A 77 15.08 10.55 -18.32
CA ASN A 77 16.48 10.21 -18.61
C ASN A 77 16.75 10.00 -20.11
N ASN A 78 15.74 9.55 -20.85
CA ASN A 78 15.84 9.32 -22.30
C ASN A 78 15.51 10.58 -23.13
N ASN A 79 15.34 11.75 -22.49
CA ASN A 79 14.91 12.98 -23.14
C ASN A 79 13.64 12.79 -23.99
N SER A 80 12.69 12.00 -23.50
CA SER A 80 11.36 11.89 -24.12
C SER A 80 10.70 13.27 -24.21
N SER A 81 9.70 13.38 -25.09
CA SER A 81 9.00 14.66 -25.27
C SER A 81 8.34 15.12 -23.97
N GLU A 82 8.23 16.43 -23.78
CA GLU A 82 7.50 17.00 -22.64
C GLU A 82 6.05 16.53 -22.62
N GLU A 83 5.44 16.30 -23.79
CA GLU A 83 4.08 15.77 -23.91
C GLU A 83 3.97 14.35 -23.33
N ASP A 84 4.92 13.45 -23.66
CA ASP A 84 4.94 12.08 -23.12
C ASP A 84 5.09 12.08 -21.60
N ILE A 85 6.00 12.90 -21.08
CA ILE A 85 6.24 13.03 -19.64
C ILE A 85 5.00 13.60 -18.96
N ASN A 86 4.36 14.62 -19.53
CA ASN A 86 3.15 15.23 -18.98
C ASN A 86 1.96 14.26 -18.98
N ASN A 87 1.82 13.44 -20.02
CA ASN A 87 0.80 12.39 -20.07
C ASN A 87 1.00 11.35 -18.96
N LEU A 88 2.24 10.93 -18.70
CA LEU A 88 2.56 10.03 -17.59
C LEU A 88 2.31 10.67 -16.22
N VAL A 89 2.67 11.94 -16.05
CA VAL A 89 2.42 12.70 -14.81
C VAL A 89 0.91 12.86 -14.56
N ARG A 90 0.11 13.11 -15.60
CA ARG A 90 -1.36 13.17 -15.47
C ARG A 90 -1.93 11.84 -15.00
N GLN A 91 -1.53 10.73 -15.64
CA GLN A 91 -1.93 9.38 -15.23
C GLN A 91 -1.53 9.09 -13.77
N LYS A 92 -0.32 9.48 -13.36
CA LYS A 92 0.14 9.37 -11.97
C LYS A 92 -0.79 10.10 -11.01
N ASN A 93 -1.16 11.35 -11.32
CA ASN A 93 -2.01 12.16 -10.44
C ASN A 93 -3.44 11.59 -10.33
N GLU A 94 -4.01 11.09 -11.43
CA GLU A 94 -5.29 10.40 -11.42
C GLU A 94 -5.24 9.14 -10.54
N LEU A 95 -4.15 8.36 -10.63
CA LEU A 95 -3.96 7.17 -9.81
C LEU A 95 -3.80 7.50 -8.33
N ILE A 96 -3.11 8.59 -7.98
CA ILE A 96 -3.02 9.09 -6.60
C ILE A 96 -4.41 9.40 -6.05
N GLY A 97 -5.28 10.03 -6.84
CA GLY A 97 -6.68 10.28 -6.45
C GLY A 97 -7.44 8.99 -6.14
N ARG A 98 -7.26 7.95 -6.96
CA ARG A 98 -7.87 6.62 -6.74
C ARG A 98 -7.33 5.94 -5.49
N ILE A 99 -6.02 6.05 -5.23
CA ILE A 99 -5.38 5.51 -4.01
C ILE A 99 -5.97 6.18 -2.77
N ALA A 100 -6.10 7.51 -2.77
CA ALA A 100 -6.67 8.26 -1.65
C ALA A 100 -8.12 7.82 -1.37
N ALA A 101 -8.95 7.68 -2.41
CA ALA A 101 -10.30 7.15 -2.26
C ALA A 101 -10.28 5.72 -1.69
N GLN A 102 -9.43 4.84 -2.22
CA GLN A 102 -9.35 3.45 -1.77
C GLN A 102 -8.86 3.31 -0.32
N GLN A 103 -7.97 4.20 0.16
CA GLN A 103 -7.52 4.23 1.55
C GLN A 103 -8.69 4.45 2.52
N ILE A 104 -9.64 5.33 2.18
CA ILE A 104 -10.84 5.56 2.97
C ILE A 104 -11.69 4.30 3.03
N ILE A 105 -11.87 3.62 1.89
CA ILE A 105 -12.68 2.39 1.82
C ILE A 105 -12.03 1.30 2.69
N VAL A 106 -10.71 1.09 2.58
CA VAL A 106 -9.97 0.13 3.41
C VAL A 106 -10.10 0.44 4.90
N HIS A 107 -10.01 1.72 5.28
CA HIS A 107 -10.19 2.14 6.67
C HIS A 107 -11.59 1.78 7.17
N ASN A 108 -12.63 2.01 6.38
CA ASN A 108 -14.01 1.68 6.74
C ASN A 108 -14.27 0.17 6.79
N ALA A 109 -13.55 -0.61 6.00
CA ALA A 109 -13.66 -2.08 6.00
C ALA A 109 -12.85 -2.75 7.11
N MET A 110 -11.96 -2.02 7.78
CA MET A 110 -11.10 -2.58 8.81
C MET A 110 -11.94 -3.14 9.98
N PRO A 111 -11.76 -4.41 10.37
CA PRO A 111 -12.51 -4.99 11.47
C PRO A 111 -12.19 -4.24 12.76
N GLN A 112 -13.20 -3.59 13.35
CA GLN A 112 -13.04 -2.94 14.64
C GLN A 112 -12.92 -4.01 15.73
N GLN A 113 -11.81 -4.01 16.46
CA GLN A 113 -11.67 -4.85 17.64
C GLN A 113 -12.63 -4.35 18.72
N ASN A 114 -13.65 -5.15 19.01
CA ASN A 114 -14.52 -4.93 20.16
C ASN A 114 -13.70 -5.15 21.45
N LEU A 115 -13.13 -4.09 22.00
CA LEU A 115 -12.44 -4.08 23.30
C LEU A 115 -13.36 -4.43 24.49
N GLN A 116 -14.67 -4.58 24.27
CA GLN A 116 -15.66 -4.82 25.33
C GLN A 116 -15.66 -6.24 25.92
N ASN A 117 -14.99 -7.23 25.32
CA ASN A 117 -15.04 -8.61 25.81
C ASN A 117 -13.95 -8.97 26.85
N GLN A 118 -13.05 -8.05 27.23
CA GLN A 118 -12.06 -8.31 28.30
C GLN A 118 -12.53 -7.94 29.72
N GLN A 119 -13.66 -7.24 29.89
CA GLN A 119 -14.14 -6.84 31.23
C GLN A 119 -15.14 -7.82 31.88
N ASN A 120 -15.67 -8.81 31.16
CA ASN A 120 -16.77 -9.67 31.66
C ASN A 120 -16.37 -11.12 31.92
N ASN A 121 -15.25 -11.37 32.62
CA ASN A 121 -15.01 -12.69 33.19
C ASN A 121 -14.75 -12.66 34.70
N PRO A 122 -15.77 -12.43 35.55
CA PRO A 122 -15.65 -12.56 36.98
C PRO A 122 -15.94 -14.01 37.42
N ARG A 123 -15.27 -15.02 36.86
CA ARG A 123 -15.41 -16.41 37.33
C ARG A 123 -14.10 -17.20 37.25
N ARG A 124 -13.19 -16.85 38.15
CA ARG A 124 -12.20 -17.77 38.73
C ARG A 124 -12.07 -17.46 40.22
N ARG A 125 -12.99 -18.02 41.01
CA ARG A 125 -12.80 -18.36 42.42
C ARG A 125 -13.34 -19.76 42.61
#